data_AF-A0A374ANA6-F1
#
_entry.id   AF-A0A374ANA6-F1
#
_cell.length_a   1.000
_cell.length_b   1.000
_cell.length_c   1.000
_cell.angle_alpha   90.00
_cell.angle_beta   90.00
_cell.angle_gamma   90.00
#
_symmetry.space_group_name_H-M   'P 1'
#
loop_
_entity.id
_entity.type
_entity.pdbx_description
1 polymer ?
#
loop_
_entity_poly.entity_id
_entity_poly.type
_entity_poly.pdbx_seq_one_letter_code
_entity_poly.pdbx_strand_id
1 'polypeptide(L)'
;MNTKTMKIIMMLLGNLLMGIAVAILRMSRFGTDPFTCMNLGVSGFLNISFGTYQLLVNIILFIFVLWKGRSCIGAGTIVNMAGIGYIADFGVFVLTKCLGQPEMLSMQIRILLMIFAVTMCSFAAAMYMEADMGIAPYDAFGVIIEKISNRKIPFKVARVLTDVICVAIGFSFGSIVGVATVITAFCMGPLIEVFRVQCMEKLIIKYGN
;
A
#
# COMPACT_ATOMS: atom_id res chain seq x y z
N MET A 1 -23.78 -8.50 13.66
CA MET A 1 -22.53 -9.16 13.24
C MET A 1 -21.52 -8.90 14.36
N ASN A 2 -20.74 -9.89 14.83
CA ASN A 2 -19.82 -9.63 15.95
C ASN A 2 -18.74 -8.63 15.50
N THR A 3 -18.48 -7.57 16.28
CA THR A 3 -17.56 -6.46 15.92
C THR A 3 -16.17 -6.96 15.52
N LYS A 4 -15.70 -8.05 16.11
CA LYS A 4 -14.43 -8.70 15.74
C LYS A 4 -14.46 -9.32 14.33
N THR A 5 -15.55 -10.01 13.99
CA THR A 5 -15.72 -10.64 12.66
C THR A 5 -15.78 -9.57 11.57
N MET A 6 -16.44 -8.44 11.83
CA MET A 6 -16.48 -7.30 10.91
C MET A 6 -15.09 -6.74 10.62
N LYS A 7 -14.29 -6.48 11.66
CA LYS A 7 -12.92 -5.97 11.52
C LYS A 7 -12.02 -6.94 10.74
N ILE A 8 -12.14 -8.25 10.98
CA ILE A 8 -11.40 -9.27 10.22
C ILE A 8 -11.79 -9.25 8.74
N ILE A 9 -13.08 -9.19 8.42
CA ILE A 9 -13.56 -9.12 7.03
C ILE A 9 -13.07 -7.83 6.37
N MET A 10 -13.13 -6.69 7.06
CA MET A 10 -12.64 -5.41 6.53
C MET A 10 -11.15 -5.44 6.22
N MET A 11 -10.36 -6.04 7.11
CA MET A 11 -8.93 -6.24 6.91
C MET A 11 -8.63 -7.14 5.71
N LEU A 12 -9.29 -8.30 5.61
CA LEU A 12 -9.07 -9.26 4.52
C LEU A 12 -9.47 -8.67 3.17
N LEU A 13 -10.65 -8.04 3.10
CA LEU A 13 -11.12 -7.38 1.88
C LEU A 13 -10.23 -6.18 1.52
N GLY A 14 -9.84 -5.36 2.50
CA GLY A 14 -8.92 -4.24 2.29
C GLY A 14 -7.59 -4.69 1.70
N ASN A 15 -6.99 -5.77 2.22
CA ASN A 15 -5.75 -6.34 1.66
C ASN A 15 -5.92 -6.88 0.25
N LEU A 16 -7.03 -7.58 0.00
CA LEU A 16 -7.33 -8.12 -1.32
C LEU A 16 -7.49 -6.99 -2.35
N LEU A 17 -8.29 -5.97 -2.00
CA LEU A 17 -8.49 -4.79 -2.84
C LEU A 17 -7.17 -4.03 -3.05
N MET A 18 -6.33 -3.91 -2.02
CA MET A 18 -5.02 -3.26 -2.13
C MET A 18 -4.11 -4.01 -3.10
N GLY A 19 -3.98 -5.33 -2.97
CA GLY A 19 -3.16 -6.13 -3.88
C GLY A 19 -3.65 -6.06 -5.34
N ILE A 20 -4.97 -6.10 -5.55
CA ILE A 20 -5.57 -5.92 -6.89
C ILE A 20 -5.30 -4.52 -7.44
N ALA A 21 -5.45 -3.48 -6.61
CA ALA A 21 -5.19 -2.11 -7.04
C ALA A 21 -3.72 -1.91 -7.43
N VAL A 22 -2.78 -2.45 -6.65
CA VAL A 22 -1.35 -2.45 -6.99
C VAL A 22 -1.08 -3.20 -8.30
N ALA A 23 -1.74 -4.34 -8.54
CA ALA A 23 -1.62 -5.06 -9.80
C ALA A 23 -2.08 -4.22 -11.00
N ILE A 24 -3.24 -3.57 -10.90
CA ILE A 24 -3.77 -2.68 -11.95
C ILE A 24 -2.83 -1.49 -12.18
N LEU A 25 -2.29 -0.92 -11.09
CA LEU A 25 -1.35 0.19 -11.15
C LEU A 25 -0.06 -0.21 -11.90
N ARG A 26 0.45 -1.41 -11.64
CA ARG A 26 1.59 -1.99 -12.37
C ARG A 26 1.28 -2.18 -13.86
N MET A 27 0.09 -2.70 -14.19
CA MET A 27 -0.37 -2.85 -15.58
C MET A 27 -0.52 -1.52 -16.32
N SER A 28 -0.80 -0.42 -15.61
CA SER A 28 -0.90 0.90 -16.23
C SER A 28 0.45 1.44 -16.74
N ARG A 29 1.57 0.97 -16.15
CA ARG A 29 2.94 1.51 -16.30
C ARG A 29 3.04 3.04 -16.21
N PHE A 30 2.14 3.70 -15.47
CA PHE A 30 2.26 5.13 -15.13
C PHE A 30 2.96 5.38 -13.80
N GLY A 31 3.69 4.37 -13.31
CA GLY A 31 4.30 4.35 -11.99
C GLY A 31 3.40 3.69 -10.94
N THR A 32 3.93 3.57 -9.73
CA THR A 32 3.24 2.97 -8.57
C THR A 32 3.43 3.82 -7.31
N ASP A 33 2.82 3.44 -6.18
CA ASP A 33 3.07 4.12 -4.91
C ASP A 33 4.55 4.07 -4.51
N PRO A 34 5.05 5.02 -3.70
CA PRO A 34 6.46 5.11 -3.33
C PRO A 34 7.09 3.79 -2.83
N PHE A 35 6.38 3.06 -1.97
CA PHE A 35 6.87 1.82 -1.39
C PHE A 35 6.93 0.70 -2.44
N THR A 36 5.88 0.54 -3.24
CA THR A 36 5.87 -0.40 -4.37
C THR A 36 6.94 -0.03 -5.41
N CYS A 37 7.16 1.26 -5.67
CA CYS A 37 8.15 1.76 -6.60
C CYS A 37 9.57 1.34 -6.17
N MET A 38 9.91 1.52 -4.89
CA MET A 38 11.16 1.05 -4.31
C MET A 38 11.30 -0.47 -4.47
N ASN A 39 10.27 -1.21 -4.07
CA ASN A 39 10.29 -2.68 -4.10
C ASN A 39 10.43 -3.22 -5.53
N LEU A 40 9.71 -2.65 -6.50
CA LEU A 40 9.81 -3.04 -7.91
C LEU A 40 11.19 -2.77 -8.51
N GLY A 41 11.79 -1.62 -8.20
CA GLY A 41 13.12 -1.28 -8.70
C GLY A 41 14.16 -2.28 -8.21
N VAL A 42 14.23 -2.48 -6.89
CA VAL A 42 15.23 -3.39 -6.31
C VAL A 42 14.94 -4.85 -6.65
N SER A 43 13.67 -5.28 -6.66
CA SER A 43 13.32 -6.65 -7.06
C SER A 43 13.70 -6.94 -8.52
N GLY A 44 13.50 -5.95 -9.41
CA GLY A 44 13.90 -6.04 -10.81
C GLY A 44 15.41 -6.15 -10.98
N PHE A 45 16.18 -5.35 -10.23
CA PHE A 45 17.65 -5.44 -10.23
C PHE A 45 18.16 -6.79 -9.70
N LEU A 46 17.53 -7.32 -8.65
CA LEU A 46 17.89 -8.59 -8.02
C LEU A 46 17.31 -9.83 -8.75
N ASN A 47 16.50 -9.65 -9.79
CA ASN A 47 15.79 -10.72 -10.52
C ASN A 47 14.96 -11.65 -9.61
N ILE A 48 14.35 -11.08 -8.58
CA ILE A 48 13.42 -11.77 -7.67
C ILE A 48 12.00 -11.25 -7.86
N SER A 49 11.00 -12.05 -7.49
CA SER A 49 9.62 -11.61 -7.56
C SER A 49 9.36 -10.42 -6.63
N PHE A 50 8.51 -9.52 -7.08
CA PHE A 50 8.11 -8.35 -6.33
C PHE A 50 7.51 -8.74 -4.97
N GLY A 51 6.63 -9.75 -4.94
CA GLY A 51 6.01 -10.23 -3.71
C GLY A 51 7.03 -10.77 -2.71
N THR A 52 8.04 -11.52 -3.16
CA THR A 52 9.09 -12.04 -2.27
C THR A 52 9.98 -10.94 -1.74
N TYR A 53 10.37 -9.97 -2.56
CA TYR A 53 11.17 -8.84 -2.08
C TYR A 53 10.40 -7.95 -1.10
N GLN A 54 9.14 -7.63 -1.42
CA GLN A 54 8.26 -6.88 -0.52
C GLN A 54 8.08 -7.59 0.82
N LEU A 55 7.96 -8.92 0.83
CA LEU A 55 7.92 -9.71 2.05
C LEU A 55 9.22 -9.54 2.86
N LEU A 56 10.39 -9.65 2.23
CA LEU A 56 11.68 -9.49 2.90
C LEU A 56 11.85 -8.09 3.51
N VAL A 57 11.54 -7.04 2.76
CA VAL A 57 11.59 -5.65 3.25
C VAL A 57 10.64 -5.46 4.43
N ASN A 58 9.41 -5.98 4.32
CA ASN A 58 8.45 -5.91 5.41
C ASN A 58 8.89 -6.71 6.64
N ILE A 59 9.57 -7.86 6.48
CA ILE A 59 10.15 -8.61 7.62
C ILE A 59 11.20 -7.78 8.34
N ILE A 60 12.08 -7.09 7.60
CA ILE A 60 13.11 -6.21 8.19
C ILE A 60 12.43 -5.06 8.96
N LEU A 61 11.44 -4.40 8.34
CA LEU A 61 10.66 -3.35 9.00
C LEU A 61 9.91 -3.89 10.22
N PHE A 62 9.35 -5.10 10.14
CA PHE A 62 8.63 -5.75 11.22
C PHE A 62 9.54 -6.03 12.43
N ILE A 63 10.77 -6.50 12.20
CA ILE A 63 11.76 -6.69 13.27
C ILE A 63 12.08 -5.35 13.96
N PHE A 64 12.21 -4.27 13.19
CA PHE A 64 12.44 -2.93 13.74
C PHE A 64 11.24 -2.44 14.58
N VAL A 65 10.01 -2.64 14.08
CA VAL A 65 8.77 -2.31 14.78
C VAL A 65 8.60 -3.17 16.05
N LEU A 66 8.99 -4.46 16.02
CA LEU A 66 8.99 -5.34 17.20
C LEU A 66 9.88 -4.83 18.34
N TRP A 67 10.92 -4.08 18.02
CA TRP A 67 11.84 -3.54 19.03
C TRP A 67 11.35 -2.21 19.62
N LYS A 68 10.76 -1.32 18.80
CA LYS A 68 10.40 0.06 19.19
C LYS A 68 8.90 0.32 19.37
N GLY A 69 8.02 -0.57 18.88
CA GLY A 69 6.59 -0.28 18.68
C GLY A 69 5.69 -1.51 18.76
N ARG A 70 5.91 -2.41 19.74
CA ARG A 70 5.11 -3.63 19.94
C ARG A 70 3.60 -3.41 20.02
N SER A 71 3.16 -2.21 20.42
CA SER A 71 1.74 -1.83 20.47
C SER A 71 1.07 -1.74 19.11
N CYS A 72 1.83 -1.65 18.01
CA CYS A 72 1.30 -1.51 16.64
C CYS A 72 1.18 -2.85 15.90
N ILE A 73 1.58 -3.95 16.54
CA ILE A 73 1.65 -5.29 15.92
C ILE A 73 0.38 -6.06 16.26
N GLY A 74 -0.32 -6.50 15.21
CA GLY A 74 -1.46 -7.39 15.31
C GLY A 74 -1.42 -8.49 14.25
N ALA A 75 -2.40 -9.41 14.29
CA ALA A 75 -2.52 -10.46 13.28
C ALA A 75 -2.62 -9.90 11.85
N GLY A 76 -3.20 -8.70 11.69
CA GLY A 76 -3.27 -8.01 10.41
C GLY A 76 -1.92 -7.58 9.86
N THR A 77 -0.94 -7.26 10.70
CA THR A 77 0.40 -6.87 10.24
C THR A 77 1.06 -7.98 9.40
N ILE A 78 0.91 -9.25 9.81
CA ILE A 78 1.46 -10.41 9.09
C ILE A 78 0.70 -10.65 7.78
N VAL A 79 -0.63 -10.57 7.83
CA VAL A 79 -1.48 -10.77 6.64
C VAL A 79 -1.23 -9.67 5.60
N ASN A 80 -1.09 -8.41 6.00
CA ASN A 80 -0.79 -7.29 5.10
C ASN A 80 0.62 -7.45 4.50
N MET A 81 1.59 -7.78 5.35
CA MET A 81 3.00 -7.94 4.98
C MET A 81 3.23 -9.02 3.92
N ALA A 82 2.57 -10.18 4.07
CA ALA A 82 2.72 -11.28 3.13
C ALA A 82 1.70 -11.20 1.98
N GLY A 83 0.44 -10.85 2.28
CA GLY A 83 -0.66 -10.95 1.34
C GLY A 83 -0.57 -9.98 0.17
N ILE A 84 -0.32 -8.70 0.42
CA ILE A 84 -0.44 -7.65 -0.61
C ILE A 84 0.51 -7.92 -1.79
N GLY A 85 1.77 -8.28 -1.51
CA GLY A 85 2.77 -8.53 -2.55
C GLY A 85 2.42 -9.71 -3.45
N TYR A 86 2.03 -10.85 -2.85
CA TYR A 86 1.63 -12.03 -3.61
C TYR A 86 0.31 -11.85 -4.35
N ILE A 87 -0.67 -11.17 -3.74
CA ILE A 87 -1.94 -10.83 -4.42
C ILE A 87 -1.66 -9.92 -5.61
N ALA A 88 -0.74 -8.96 -5.48
CA ALA A 88 -0.37 -8.09 -6.58
C ALA A 88 0.33 -8.85 -7.72
N ASP A 89 1.26 -9.76 -7.43
CA ASP A 89 1.91 -10.60 -8.45
C ASP A 89 0.89 -11.51 -9.15
N PHE A 90 0.00 -12.14 -8.38
CA PHE A 90 -1.08 -12.96 -8.95
C PHE A 90 -2.05 -12.11 -9.79
N GLY A 91 -2.40 -10.91 -9.31
CA GLY A 91 -3.25 -9.98 -10.04
C GLY A 91 -2.64 -9.56 -11.37
N VAL A 92 -1.33 -9.27 -11.43
CA VAL A 92 -0.63 -8.97 -12.69
C VAL A 92 -0.66 -10.17 -13.62
N PHE A 93 -0.43 -11.38 -13.10
CA PHE A 93 -0.50 -12.61 -13.90
C PHE A 93 -1.88 -12.79 -14.54
N VAL A 94 -2.96 -12.65 -13.77
CA VAL A 94 -4.34 -12.76 -14.26
C VAL A 94 -4.67 -11.65 -15.25
N LEU A 95 -4.35 -10.40 -14.93
CA LEU A 95 -4.62 -9.25 -15.81
C LEU A 95 -3.86 -9.38 -17.13
N THR A 96 -2.61 -9.85 -17.11
CA THR A 96 -1.83 -10.09 -18.33
C THR A 96 -2.45 -11.20 -19.19
N LYS A 97 -3.00 -12.25 -18.57
CA LYS A 97 -3.71 -13.31 -19.28
C LYS A 97 -5.03 -12.83 -19.90
N CYS A 98 -5.77 -11.96 -19.23
CA CYS A 98 -7.08 -11.48 -19.69
C CYS A 98 -6.99 -10.32 -20.68
N LEU A 99 -6.08 -9.38 -20.45
CA LEU A 99 -5.99 -8.10 -21.16
C LEU A 99 -4.78 -8.03 -22.12
N GLY A 100 -3.88 -9.01 -22.07
CA GLY A 100 -2.61 -8.99 -22.80
C GLY A 100 -1.51 -8.25 -22.07
N GLN A 101 -0.34 -8.14 -22.71
CA GLN A 101 0.79 -7.41 -22.14
C GLN A 101 0.47 -5.91 -21.98
N PRO A 102 0.99 -5.23 -20.94
CA PRO A 102 0.80 -3.80 -20.73
C PRO A 102 1.07 -2.92 -21.96
N GLU A 103 2.01 -3.33 -22.81
CA GLU A 103 2.42 -2.67 -24.05
C GLU A 103 1.34 -2.74 -25.15
N MET A 104 0.46 -3.74 -25.10
CA MET A 104 -0.62 -3.93 -26.07
C MET A 104 -1.87 -3.11 -25.71
N LEU A 105 -1.93 -2.57 -24.49
CA LEU A 105 -3.03 -1.74 -24.03
C LEU A 105 -2.93 -0.33 -24.63
N SER A 106 -4.05 0.17 -25.13
CA SER A 106 -4.12 1.56 -25.60
C SER A 106 -3.86 2.55 -24.46
N MET A 107 -3.31 3.71 -24.81
CA MET A 107 -2.98 4.76 -23.83
C MET A 107 -4.21 5.17 -23.01
N GLN A 108 -5.40 5.24 -23.63
CA GLN A 108 -6.64 5.58 -22.94
C GLN A 108 -6.99 4.55 -21.86
N ILE A 109 -6.88 3.25 -22.15
CA ILE A 109 -7.17 2.19 -21.17
C ILE A 109 -6.19 2.29 -20.00
N ARG A 110 -4.90 2.50 -20.29
CA ARG A 110 -3.87 2.59 -19.23
C ARG A 110 -4.11 3.79 -18.30
N ILE A 111 -4.58 4.92 -18.81
CA ILE A 111 -4.96 6.09 -18.00
C ILE A 111 -6.18 5.77 -17.13
N LEU A 112 -7.20 5.13 -17.68
CA LEU A 112 -8.39 4.72 -16.91
C LEU A 112 -8.03 3.73 -15.80
N LEU A 113 -7.18 2.75 -16.10
CA LEU A 113 -6.66 1.80 -15.11
C LEU A 113 -5.88 2.51 -14.01
N MET A 114 -5.05 3.50 -14.35
CA MET A 114 -4.32 4.30 -13.36
C MET A 114 -5.27 5.04 -12.42
N ILE A 115 -6.24 5.79 -12.95
CA ILE A 115 -7.20 6.56 -12.14
C ILE A 115 -7.98 5.63 -11.22
N PHE A 116 -8.51 4.54 -11.78
CA PHE A 116 -9.25 3.53 -11.03
C PHE A 116 -8.39 2.91 -9.92
N ALA A 117 -7.15 2.51 -10.23
CA ALA A 117 -6.23 1.92 -9.27
C ALA A 117 -5.88 2.88 -8.13
N VAL A 118 -5.62 4.16 -8.41
CA VAL A 118 -5.32 5.16 -7.36
C VAL A 118 -6.51 5.35 -6.41
N THR A 119 -7.74 5.43 -6.95
CA THR A 119 -8.94 5.51 -6.11
C THR A 119 -9.15 4.25 -5.29
N MET A 120 -8.90 3.08 -5.89
CA MET A 120 -9.05 1.79 -5.23
C MET A 120 -7.98 1.58 -4.15
N CYS A 121 -6.74 2.00 -4.38
CA CYS A 121 -5.67 2.02 -3.37
C CYS A 121 -6.08 2.87 -2.17
N SER A 122 -6.60 4.08 -2.40
CA SER A 122 -6.98 5.00 -1.32
C SER A 122 -8.14 4.43 -0.49
N PHE A 123 -9.14 3.82 -1.14
CA PHE A 123 -10.26 3.16 -0.48
C PHE A 123 -9.81 1.92 0.30
N ALA A 124 -8.98 1.07 -0.31
CA ALA A 124 -8.44 -0.14 0.33
C ALA A 124 -7.57 0.22 1.54
N ALA A 125 -6.76 1.27 1.44
CA ALA A 125 -5.95 1.80 2.54
C ALA A 125 -6.81 2.26 3.72
N ALA A 126 -7.85 3.07 3.46
CA ALA A 126 -8.79 3.45 4.50
C ALA A 126 -9.45 2.22 5.16
N MET A 127 -9.84 1.21 4.38
CA MET A 127 -10.53 0.02 4.86
C MET A 127 -9.67 -0.85 5.79
N TYR A 128 -8.40 -1.12 5.43
CA TYR A 128 -7.53 -1.92 6.30
C TYR A 128 -7.01 -1.13 7.50
N MET A 129 -6.77 0.18 7.36
CA MET A 129 -6.31 1.01 8.49
C MET A 129 -7.38 1.11 9.58
N GLU A 130 -8.65 1.25 9.19
CA GLU A 130 -9.78 1.35 10.12
C GLU A 130 -10.18 0.03 10.77
N ALA A 131 -9.74 -1.11 10.21
CA ALA A 131 -9.95 -2.39 10.84
C ALA A 131 -9.22 -2.49 12.21
N ASP A 132 -8.19 -1.67 12.46
CA ASP A 132 -7.44 -1.59 13.72
C ASP A 132 -6.93 -2.96 14.22
N MET A 133 -6.63 -3.87 13.28
CA MET A 133 -6.15 -5.24 13.56
C MET A 133 -4.61 -5.34 13.46
N GLY A 134 -3.92 -4.21 13.48
CA GLY A 134 -2.48 -4.07 13.29
C GLY A 134 -2.14 -3.17 12.10
N ILE A 135 -1.09 -2.36 12.26
CA ILE A 135 -0.64 -1.41 11.24
C ILE A 135 0.42 -2.12 10.36
N ALA A 136 0.43 -1.86 9.05
CA ALA A 136 1.49 -2.38 8.18
C ALA A 136 2.87 -1.86 8.65
N PRO A 137 3.96 -2.64 8.60
CA PRO A 137 5.25 -2.21 9.14
C PRO A 137 5.75 -0.89 8.55
N TYR A 138 5.49 -0.67 7.26
CA TYR A 138 5.77 0.60 6.56
C TYR A 138 4.95 1.77 7.11
N ASP A 139 3.66 1.56 7.36
CA ASP A 139 2.77 2.58 7.92
C ASP A 139 3.09 2.87 9.40
N ALA A 140 3.52 1.85 10.14
CA ALA A 140 3.99 1.99 11.52
C ALA A 140 5.27 2.82 11.61
N PHE A 141 6.10 2.84 10.56
CA PHE A 141 7.35 3.59 10.53
C PHE A 141 7.11 5.10 10.68
N GLY A 142 6.09 5.65 10.00
CA GLY A 142 5.71 7.06 10.14
C GLY A 142 5.25 7.41 11.56
N VAL A 143 4.48 6.53 12.19
CA VAL A 143 4.00 6.70 13.58
C VAL A 143 5.16 6.61 14.58
N ILE A 144 6.11 5.69 14.35
CA ILE A 144 7.29 5.52 15.18
C ILE A 144 8.19 6.75 15.09
N ILE A 145 8.39 7.32 13.90
CA ILE A 145 9.19 8.54 13.72
C ILE A 145 8.57 9.71 14.49
N GLU A 146 7.27 9.93 14.39
CA GLU A 146 6.57 10.97 15.15
C GLU A 146 6.73 10.79 16.67
N LYS A 147 6.59 9.54 17.13
CA LYS A 147 6.71 9.18 18.56
C LYS A 147 8.15 9.36 19.08
N ILE A 148 9.16 8.97 18.31
CA ILE A 148 10.58 9.15 18.67
C ILE A 148 10.97 10.63 18.62
N SER A 149 10.37 11.41 17.71
CA SER A 149 10.64 12.84 17.55
C SER A 149 9.94 13.71 18.61
N ASN A 150 9.22 13.12 19.57
CA ASN A 150 8.38 13.86 20.53
C ASN A 150 7.44 14.86 19.83
N ARG A 151 6.81 14.46 18.72
CA ARG A 151 5.93 15.31 17.89
C ARG A 151 6.58 16.54 17.25
N LYS A 152 7.92 16.66 17.24
CA LYS A 152 8.60 17.75 16.53
C LYS A 152 8.51 17.60 15.01
N ILE A 153 8.47 16.36 14.52
CA ILE A 153 8.23 16.03 13.11
C ILE A 153 6.80 15.49 13.01
N PRO A 154 5.89 16.19 12.30
CA PRO A 154 4.55 15.68 12.06
C PRO A 154 4.59 14.41 11.21
N PHE A 155 3.67 13.48 11.46
CA PHE A 155 3.50 12.26 10.65
C PHE A 155 3.52 12.53 9.14
N LYS A 156 2.83 13.60 8.70
CA LYS A 156 2.77 13.99 7.28
C LYS A 156 4.16 14.27 6.68
N VAL A 157 5.04 14.94 7.43
CA VAL A 157 6.40 15.28 6.98
C VAL A 157 7.29 14.05 6.96
N ALA A 158 7.20 13.20 8.00
CA ALA A 158 7.93 11.93 8.04
C ALA A 158 7.54 11.03 6.85
N ARG A 159 6.24 10.94 6.54
CA ARG A 159 5.71 10.14 5.43
C ARG A 159 6.20 10.64 4.07
N VAL A 160 6.15 11.95 3.83
CA VAL A 160 6.64 12.52 2.56
C VAL A 160 8.14 12.31 2.41
N LEU A 161 8.93 12.46 3.47
CA LEU A 161 10.37 12.18 3.44
C LEU A 161 10.67 10.71 3.12
N THR A 162 9.98 9.78 3.78
CA THR A 162 10.14 8.34 3.49
C THR A 162 9.72 8.01 2.07
N ASP A 163 8.61 8.59 1.59
CA ASP A 163 8.10 8.38 0.24
C ASP A 163 9.10 8.91 -0.81
N VAL A 164 9.68 10.09 -0.61
CA VAL A 164 10.72 10.65 -1.50
C VAL A 164 11.95 9.75 -1.54
N ILE A 165 12.41 9.24 -0.39
CA ILE A 165 13.56 8.31 -0.34
C ILE A 165 13.23 7.01 -1.09
N CYS A 166 12.05 6.44 -0.87
CA CYS A 166 11.60 5.23 -1.56
C CYS A 166 11.52 5.43 -3.08
N VAL A 167 10.97 6.56 -3.54
CA VAL A 167 10.94 6.91 -4.98
C VAL A 167 12.35 7.07 -5.54
N ALA A 168 13.25 7.75 -4.82
CA ALA A 168 14.64 7.94 -5.25
C ALA A 168 15.39 6.60 -5.39
N ILE A 169 15.23 5.70 -4.42
CA ILE A 169 15.78 4.34 -4.49
C ILE A 169 15.17 3.61 -5.69
N GLY A 170 13.83 3.54 -5.77
CA GLY A 170 13.15 2.85 -6.87
C GLY A 170 13.60 3.34 -8.24
N PHE A 171 13.68 4.65 -8.44
CA PHE A 171 14.15 5.26 -9.67
C PHE A 171 15.61 4.89 -10.01
N SER A 172 16.49 4.92 -9.01
CA SER A 172 17.91 4.58 -9.19
C SER A 172 18.11 3.11 -9.61
N PHE A 173 17.21 2.22 -9.19
CA PHE A 173 17.20 0.81 -9.59
C PHE A 173 16.34 0.52 -10.83
N GLY A 174 15.89 1.55 -11.57
CA GLY A 174 15.19 1.39 -12.85
C GLY A 174 13.67 1.19 -12.74
N SER A 175 13.07 1.48 -11.58
CA SER A 175 11.62 1.48 -11.43
C SER A 175 10.96 2.63 -12.20
N ILE A 176 9.72 2.42 -12.62
CA ILE A 176 8.94 3.42 -13.36
C ILE A 176 8.40 4.45 -12.37
N VAL A 177 8.92 5.66 -12.45
CA VAL A 177 8.36 6.83 -11.76
C VAL A 177 7.54 7.62 -12.77
N GLY A 178 6.23 7.68 -12.56
CA GLY A 178 5.33 8.39 -13.47
C GLY A 178 4.25 9.16 -12.72
N VAL A 179 3.23 9.59 -13.46
CA VAL A 179 2.13 10.41 -12.95
C VAL A 179 1.45 9.77 -11.74
N ALA A 180 1.27 8.44 -11.74
CA ALA A 180 0.68 7.72 -10.63
C ALA A 180 1.52 7.83 -9.35
N THR A 181 2.86 7.77 -9.47
CA THR A 181 3.78 7.89 -8.34
C THR A 181 3.73 9.29 -7.74
N VAL A 182 3.64 10.33 -8.57
CA VAL A 182 3.52 11.71 -8.09
C VAL A 182 2.17 11.90 -7.38
N ILE A 183 1.07 11.45 -7.99
CA ILE A 183 -0.27 11.55 -7.38
C ILE A 183 -0.29 10.80 -6.05
N THR A 184 0.28 9.59 -5.98
CA THR A 184 0.28 8.81 -4.73
C THR A 184 1.20 9.41 -3.67
N ALA A 185 2.35 9.97 -4.03
CA ALA A 185 3.25 10.62 -3.06
C ALA A 185 2.63 11.87 -2.40
N PHE A 186 1.87 12.69 -3.16
CA PHE A 186 1.32 13.95 -2.64
C PHE A 186 -0.15 13.85 -2.19
N CYS A 187 -0.99 13.10 -2.92
CA CYS A 187 -2.44 13.10 -2.74
C CYS A 187 -2.96 11.90 -1.96
N MET A 188 -2.20 10.80 -1.82
CA MET A 188 -2.71 9.59 -1.16
C MET A 188 -3.06 9.83 0.30
N GLY A 189 -2.27 10.62 1.03
CA GLY A 189 -2.55 10.95 2.44
C GLY A 189 -3.93 11.60 2.63
N PRO A 190 -4.20 12.76 2.01
CA PRO A 190 -5.53 13.38 2.05
C PRO A 190 -6.66 12.49 1.52
N LEU A 191 -6.43 11.73 0.44
CA LEU A 191 -7.45 10.82 -0.13
C LEU A 191 -7.85 9.73 0.87
N ILE A 192 -6.87 9.11 1.54
CA ILE A 192 -7.13 8.11 2.58
C ILE A 192 -7.97 8.73 3.70
N GLU A 193 -7.61 9.93 4.17
CA GLU A 193 -8.34 10.63 5.24
C GLU A 193 -9.81 10.91 4.86
N VAL A 194 -10.06 11.31 3.61
CA VAL A 194 -11.43 11.51 3.09
C VAL A 194 -12.22 10.21 3.11
N PHE A 195 -11.69 9.11 2.56
CA PHE A 195 -12.39 7.82 2.56
C PHE A 195 -12.60 7.25 3.96
N ARG A 196 -11.64 7.48 4.86
CA ARG A 196 -11.71 7.07 6.26
C ARG A 196 -12.89 7.72 6.96
N VAL A 197 -12.96 9.05 6.93
CA VAL A 197 -14.01 9.83 7.59
C VAL A 197 -15.38 9.65 6.93
N GLN A 198 -15.42 9.60 5.60
CA GLN A 198 -16.71 9.58 4.88
C GLN A 198 -17.36 8.20 4.80
N CYS A 199 -16.57 7.13 4.71
CA CYS A 199 -17.08 5.77 4.52
C CYS A 199 -16.87 4.88 5.74
N MET A 200 -15.62 4.75 6.18
CA MET A 200 -15.24 3.71 7.13
C MET A 200 -15.70 4.01 8.56
N GLU A 201 -15.50 5.24 9.03
CA GLU A 201 -16.00 5.68 10.35
C GLU A 201 -17.52 5.50 10.45
N LYS A 202 -18.26 5.87 9.40
CA LYS A 202 -19.73 5.69 9.34
C LYS A 202 -20.15 4.23 9.32
N LEU A 203 -19.41 3.37 8.62
CA LEU A 203 -19.64 1.92 8.58
C LEU A 203 -19.45 1.29 9.95
N ILE A 204 -18.38 1.64 10.65
CA ILE A 204 -18.09 1.14 12.00
C ILE A 204 -19.14 1.64 13.00
N ILE A 205 -19.53 2.91 12.95
CA ILE A 205 -20.58 3.45 13.83
C ILE A 205 -21.94 2.76 13.57
N LYS A 206 -22.26 2.45 12.32
CA LYS A 206 -23.54 1.85 11.93
C LYS A 206 -23.67 0.36 12.26
N TYR A 207 -22.59 -0.39 12.23
CA TYR A 207 -22.59 -1.86 12.40
C TYR A 207 -21.80 -2.36 13.61
N GLY A 208 -21.11 -1.47 14.32
CA GLY A 208 -20.30 -1.77 15.50
C GLY A 208 -21.03 -1.64 16.84
N ASN A 209 -22.31 -1.22 16.83
CA ASN A 209 -23.22 -1.25 17.98
C ASN A 209 -24.09 -2.52 17.94
#